data_AF-A0A420RBK7-F1
#
_entry.id   AF-A0A420RBK7-F1
#
_cell.length_a   1.000
_cell.length_b   1.000
_cell.length_c   1.000
_cell.angle_alpha   90.00
_cell.angle_beta   90.00
_cell.angle_gamma   90.00
#
_symmetry.space_group_name_H-M   'P 1'
#
loop_
_entity.id
_entity.type
_entity.pdbx_description
1 polymer ?
#
loop_
_entity_poly.entity_id
_entity_poly.type
_entity_poly.pdbx_seq_one_letter_code
_entity_poly.pdbx_strand_id
1 'polypeptide(L)'
;MHGKLLSVLLGSAVLAVPSQAVNLFVADYGGNLSTLSLTESAKGFDLSVTSKTTDCSPGPSWLTLDKPSNVLYCLDRGLNSQPPGSLNSFTIGEKGVLKRVSRVKSITGGAVAGGIVTGASGKRGVASLYGLGDKGTIVGTAPLQELTTKISQTGPIADRQEASHLHHVILDPTGKYVITPDLGGDVCRVFTYDKNTLTPIAEVGSLSAPRGSGPRHGFFRIMANGETFFFFNGELDQKVYSYSVKYTRTGLSFTKVFEIPSLNASFPPNTAPISEIAMSPDQRFVIVTNREKSFANSPQRGSGPSDTLTVFRINEDGTLKPIQAVPSGGYLPRQFSFNKAGDKIAVGHQVNQTVVIWKRDVKSGKIITEQEGGKLAQVKLTGDVVATIWDE
;
A
#
# COMPACT_ATOMS: atom_id res chain seq x y z
N MET A 1 -7.31 -70.89 -36.98
CA MET A 1 -6.47 -70.01 -36.13
C MET A 1 -7.04 -68.60 -36.25
N HIS A 2 -7.76 -68.13 -35.24
CA HIS A 2 -8.42 -66.82 -35.22
C HIS A 2 -7.56 -65.83 -34.45
N GLY A 3 -7.01 -64.81 -35.11
CA GLY A 3 -6.31 -63.69 -34.47
C GLY A 3 -7.24 -62.49 -34.34
N LYS A 4 -7.60 -62.11 -33.12
CA LYS A 4 -8.31 -60.86 -32.81
C LYS A 4 -7.27 -59.77 -32.51
N LEU A 5 -7.28 -58.68 -33.28
CA LEU A 5 -6.60 -57.43 -32.92
C LEU A 5 -7.39 -56.75 -31.78
N LEU A 6 -6.73 -56.52 -30.65
CA LEU A 6 -7.22 -55.68 -29.56
C LEU A 6 -6.73 -54.25 -29.82
N SER A 7 -7.63 -53.30 -30.09
CA SER A 7 -7.27 -51.88 -30.07
C SER A 7 -7.35 -51.39 -28.61
N VAL A 8 -6.25 -50.84 -28.12
CA VAL A 8 -6.19 -50.21 -26.80
C VAL A 8 -6.39 -48.71 -27.02
N LEU A 9 -7.58 -48.21 -26.67
CA LEU A 9 -7.84 -46.79 -26.54
C LEU A 9 -7.15 -46.28 -25.27
N LEU A 10 -5.98 -45.64 -25.42
CA LEU A 10 -5.42 -44.80 -24.36
C LEU A 10 -6.28 -43.52 -24.26
N GLY A 11 -7.17 -43.48 -23.27
CA GLY A 11 -7.82 -42.24 -22.85
C GLY A 11 -6.80 -41.36 -22.13
N SER A 12 -6.44 -40.22 -22.71
CA SER A 12 -5.64 -39.19 -22.06
C SER A 12 -6.44 -38.58 -20.91
N ALA A 13 -6.18 -39.03 -19.68
CA ALA A 13 -6.68 -38.38 -18.48
C ALA A 13 -5.97 -37.02 -18.34
N VAL A 14 -6.67 -35.93 -18.70
CA VAL A 14 -6.24 -34.57 -18.38
C VAL A 14 -6.35 -34.42 -16.86
N LEU A 15 -5.21 -34.52 -16.17
CA LEU A 15 -5.11 -34.17 -14.76
C LEU A 15 -5.47 -32.68 -14.62
N ALA A 16 -6.67 -32.40 -14.12
CA ALA A 16 -7.06 -31.06 -13.74
C ALA A 16 -6.11 -30.60 -12.63
N VAL A 17 -5.25 -29.64 -12.94
CA VAL A 17 -4.45 -28.95 -11.93
C VAL A 17 -5.43 -28.31 -10.95
N PRO A 18 -5.37 -28.60 -9.65
CA PRO A 18 -6.26 -27.99 -8.69
C PRO A 18 -6.10 -26.46 -8.76
N SER A 19 -7.18 -25.76 -9.08
CA SER A 19 -7.22 -24.30 -9.07
C SER A 19 -7.05 -23.84 -7.63
N GLN A 20 -5.85 -23.40 -7.25
CA GLN A 20 -5.63 -22.85 -5.93
C GLN A 20 -6.10 -21.40 -5.93
N ALA A 21 -7.16 -21.12 -5.17
CA ALA A 21 -7.65 -19.77 -4.98
C ALA A 21 -6.68 -18.97 -4.12
N VAL A 22 -6.44 -17.72 -4.49
CA VAL A 22 -5.69 -16.74 -3.68
C VAL A 22 -6.65 -15.65 -3.23
N ASN A 23 -6.66 -15.36 -1.92
CA ASN A 23 -7.53 -14.32 -1.38
C ASN A 23 -6.88 -12.94 -1.46
N LEU A 24 -7.74 -11.92 -1.56
CA LEU A 24 -7.39 -10.52 -1.38
C LEU A 24 -8.37 -9.87 -0.39
N PHE A 25 -7.91 -8.90 0.38
CA PHE A 25 -8.76 -8.09 1.25
C PHE A 25 -8.90 -6.67 0.69
N VAL A 26 -10.14 -6.16 0.71
CA VAL A 26 -10.49 -4.88 0.09
C VAL A 26 -11.31 -4.02 1.04
N ALA A 27 -10.88 -2.78 1.23
CA ALA A 27 -11.63 -1.75 1.96
C ALA A 27 -12.19 -0.71 1.00
N ASP A 28 -13.43 -0.28 1.24
CA ASP A 28 -14.08 0.79 0.48
C ASP A 28 -14.86 1.78 1.37
N TYR A 29 -14.99 3.02 0.90
CA TYR A 29 -15.71 4.07 1.63
C TYR A 29 -17.24 3.88 1.68
N GLY A 30 -17.78 2.78 1.15
CA GLY A 30 -19.12 2.31 1.45
C GLY A 30 -19.23 1.61 2.82
N GLY A 31 -18.16 1.65 3.63
CA GLY A 31 -18.09 1.02 4.95
C GLY A 31 -17.76 -0.48 4.89
N ASN A 32 -17.39 -1.00 3.72
CA ASN A 32 -17.25 -2.43 3.50
C ASN A 32 -15.81 -2.88 3.60
N LEU A 33 -15.65 -4.06 4.19
CA LEU A 33 -14.44 -4.87 4.15
C LEU A 33 -14.79 -6.20 3.49
N SER A 34 -14.23 -6.44 2.31
CA SER A 34 -14.57 -7.58 1.46
C SER A 34 -13.36 -8.50 1.26
N THR A 35 -13.63 -9.80 1.15
CA THR A 35 -12.66 -10.78 0.68
C THR A 35 -12.98 -11.12 -0.76
N LEU A 36 -11.97 -11.04 -1.61
CA LEU A 36 -12.01 -11.50 -2.99
C LEU A 36 -11.26 -12.83 -3.12
N SER A 37 -11.68 -13.66 -4.05
CA SER A 37 -10.97 -14.89 -4.43
C SER A 37 -10.58 -14.80 -5.90
N LEU A 38 -9.28 -14.84 -6.17
CA LEU A 38 -8.73 -15.01 -7.51
C LEU A 38 -8.54 -16.50 -7.78
N THR A 39 -9.18 -17.03 -8.81
CA THR A 39 -9.01 -18.42 -9.25
C THR A 39 -8.44 -18.46 -10.66
N GLU A 40 -7.56 -19.43 -10.92
CA GLU A 40 -6.99 -19.67 -12.25
C GLU A 40 -7.55 -20.98 -12.82
N SER A 41 -8.00 -20.95 -14.07
CA SER A 41 -8.51 -22.12 -14.78
C SER A 41 -8.00 -22.14 -16.22
N ALA A 42 -8.28 -23.22 -16.95
CA ALA A 42 -8.00 -23.29 -18.40
C ALA A 42 -8.69 -22.17 -19.21
N LYS A 43 -9.72 -21.52 -18.66
CA LYS A 43 -10.44 -20.39 -19.29
C LYS A 43 -9.85 -19.02 -18.94
N GLY A 44 -8.81 -18.97 -18.09
CA GLY A 44 -8.23 -17.74 -17.57
C GLY A 44 -8.51 -17.53 -16.08
N PHE A 45 -8.42 -16.28 -15.64
CA PHE A 45 -8.59 -15.89 -14.25
C PHE A 45 -10.02 -15.39 -13.98
N ASP A 46 -10.58 -15.76 -12.84
CA ASP A 46 -11.84 -15.21 -12.31
C ASP A 46 -11.58 -14.57 -10.94
N LEU A 47 -12.15 -13.38 -10.73
CA LEU A 47 -12.07 -12.65 -9.48
C LEU A 47 -13.49 -12.36 -8.99
N SER A 48 -13.83 -12.90 -7.82
CA SER A 48 -15.18 -12.77 -7.26
C SER A 48 -15.13 -12.40 -5.77
N VAL A 49 -16.19 -11.73 -5.30
CA VAL A 49 -16.39 -11.45 -3.87
C VAL A 49 -16.87 -12.72 -3.19
N THR A 50 -16.13 -13.22 -2.20
CA THR A 50 -16.49 -14.43 -1.45
C THR A 50 -17.05 -14.13 -0.07
N SER A 51 -16.66 -13.00 0.53
CA SER A 51 -17.24 -12.55 1.79
C SER A 51 -17.20 -11.03 1.89
N LYS A 52 -18.08 -10.48 2.72
CA LYS A 52 -18.23 -9.05 2.95
C LYS A 52 -18.72 -8.82 4.38
N THR A 53 -18.14 -7.86 5.07
CA THR A 53 -18.59 -7.36 6.38
C THR A 53 -18.52 -5.83 6.40
N THR A 54 -19.33 -5.20 7.25
CA THR A 54 -19.29 -3.76 7.53
C THR A 54 -18.66 -3.47 8.89
N ASP A 55 -17.97 -4.43 9.49
CA ASP A 55 -17.44 -4.31 10.83
C ASP A 55 -16.28 -3.30 10.97
N CYS A 56 -15.68 -2.84 9.86
CA CYS A 56 -14.72 -1.72 9.86
C CYS A 56 -15.35 -0.39 9.42
N SER A 57 -16.69 -0.30 9.40
CA SER A 57 -17.42 0.94 9.10
C SER A 57 -17.16 2.04 10.14
N PRO A 58 -17.39 3.33 9.78
CA PRO A 58 -17.98 3.78 8.50
C PRO A 58 -17.00 4.10 7.37
N GLY A 59 -15.71 4.32 7.65
CA GLY A 59 -14.75 4.76 6.65
C GLY A 59 -13.47 3.93 6.65
N PRO A 60 -13.52 2.61 6.37
CA PRO A 60 -12.33 1.78 6.29
C PRO A 60 -11.41 2.33 5.20
N SER A 61 -10.19 2.71 5.56
CA SER A 61 -9.30 3.50 4.71
C SER A 61 -7.95 2.85 4.44
N TRP A 62 -7.53 1.91 5.30
CA TRP A 62 -6.26 1.22 5.18
C TRP A 62 -6.33 -0.18 5.78
N LEU A 63 -5.57 -1.11 5.20
CA LEU A 63 -5.46 -2.48 5.63
C LEU A 63 -4.01 -2.83 5.94
N THR A 64 -3.79 -3.63 6.98
CA THR A 64 -2.47 -4.13 7.35
C THR A 64 -2.59 -5.60 7.74
N LEU A 65 -1.96 -6.46 6.93
CA LEU A 65 -1.97 -7.90 7.17
C LEU A 65 -0.80 -8.29 8.07
N ASP A 66 -1.12 -8.90 9.21
CA ASP A 66 -0.19 -9.60 10.06
C ASP A 66 -0.20 -11.09 9.71
N LYS A 67 0.56 -11.46 8.69
CA LYS A 67 0.57 -12.85 8.20
C LYS A 67 1.01 -13.87 9.26
N PRO A 68 2.07 -13.64 10.07
CA PRO A 68 2.46 -14.58 11.12
C PRO A 68 1.36 -14.91 12.14
N SER A 69 0.54 -13.93 12.54
CA SER A 69 -0.58 -14.16 13.46
C SER A 69 -1.91 -14.48 12.75
N ASN A 70 -1.93 -14.41 11.42
CA ASN A 70 -3.14 -14.51 10.60
C ASN A 70 -4.26 -13.52 11.01
N VAL A 71 -3.86 -12.26 11.22
CA VAL A 71 -4.74 -11.16 11.66
C VAL A 71 -4.74 -10.05 10.60
N LEU A 72 -5.92 -9.53 10.27
CA LEU A 72 -6.06 -8.34 9.45
C LEU A 72 -6.42 -7.14 10.33
N TYR A 73 -5.62 -6.08 10.27
CA TYR A 73 -5.95 -4.79 10.87
C TYR A 73 -6.59 -3.88 9.82
N CYS A 74 -7.63 -3.16 10.22
CA CYS A 74 -8.33 -2.21 9.39
C CYS A 74 -8.46 -0.88 10.12
N LEU A 75 -7.87 0.16 9.55
CA LEU A 75 -8.02 1.53 10.02
C LEU A 75 -9.26 2.13 9.38
N ASP A 76 -10.16 2.61 10.21
CA ASP A 76 -11.35 3.36 9.87
C ASP A 76 -11.12 4.83 10.22
N ARG A 77 -11.29 5.73 9.24
CA ARG A 77 -11.11 7.17 9.42
C ARG A 77 -12.33 7.88 10.00
N GLY A 78 -13.45 7.19 10.17
CA GLY A 78 -14.72 7.82 10.51
C GLY A 78 -15.29 8.64 9.36
N LEU A 79 -16.43 9.30 9.62
CA LEU A 79 -17.05 10.26 8.69
C LEU A 79 -16.95 11.64 9.33
N ASN A 80 -15.77 12.26 9.27
CA ASN A 80 -15.40 13.46 10.02
C ASN A 80 -15.21 13.18 11.53
N SER A 81 -15.37 14.20 12.38
CA SER A 81 -15.23 14.07 13.84
C SER A 81 -16.30 13.18 14.50
N GLN A 82 -17.36 12.78 13.79
CA GLN A 82 -18.46 11.96 14.32
C GLN A 82 -19.10 11.03 13.26
N PRO A 83 -19.14 9.70 13.48
CA PRO A 83 -18.47 8.99 14.58
C PRO A 83 -16.95 9.08 14.40
N PRO A 84 -16.17 9.07 15.50
CA PRO A 84 -14.72 9.05 15.40
C PRO A 84 -14.26 7.79 14.68
N GLY A 85 -13.15 7.89 13.96
CA GLY A 85 -12.51 6.73 13.34
C GLY A 85 -12.11 5.68 14.37
N SER A 86 -11.80 4.47 13.90
CA SER A 86 -11.46 3.33 14.75
C SER A 86 -10.30 2.50 14.19
N LEU A 87 -9.55 1.84 15.06
CA LEU A 87 -8.68 0.74 14.67
C LEU A 87 -9.41 -0.57 14.99
N ASN A 88 -9.54 -1.41 13.98
CA ASN A 88 -10.22 -2.69 14.06
C ASN A 88 -9.23 -3.82 13.75
N SER A 89 -9.44 -4.98 14.35
CA SER A 89 -8.70 -6.19 14.05
C SER A 89 -9.65 -7.35 13.74
N PHE A 90 -9.20 -8.25 12.88
CA PHE A 90 -10.00 -9.36 12.38
C PHE A 90 -9.19 -10.65 12.36
N THR A 91 -9.77 -11.75 12.81
CA THR A 91 -9.27 -13.09 12.45
C THR A 91 -9.68 -13.43 11.02
N ILE A 92 -8.81 -14.13 10.32
CA ILE A 92 -9.05 -14.62 8.96
C ILE A 92 -9.43 -16.10 9.04
N GLY A 93 -10.70 -16.41 8.75
CA GLY A 93 -11.24 -17.76 8.72
C GLY A 93 -11.08 -18.46 7.37
N GLU A 94 -11.78 -19.58 7.21
CA GLU A 94 -11.79 -20.33 5.95
C GLU A 94 -12.26 -19.45 4.78
N LYS A 95 -11.62 -19.61 3.60
CA LYS A 95 -11.87 -18.79 2.40
C LYS A 95 -11.76 -17.26 2.64
N GLY A 96 -11.01 -16.88 3.66
CA GLY A 96 -10.75 -15.49 4.03
C GLY A 96 -11.95 -14.78 4.67
N VAL A 97 -12.90 -15.49 5.27
CA VAL A 97 -14.01 -14.86 6.02
C VAL A 97 -13.47 -14.09 7.21
N LEU A 98 -13.80 -12.81 7.30
CA LEU A 98 -13.30 -11.91 8.34
C LEU A 98 -14.27 -11.81 9.52
N LYS A 99 -13.76 -11.98 10.74
CA LYS A 99 -14.51 -11.78 11.98
C LYS A 99 -13.79 -10.78 12.87
N ARG A 100 -14.45 -9.68 13.23
CA ARG A 100 -13.87 -8.65 14.09
C ARG A 100 -13.56 -9.19 15.49
N VAL A 101 -12.37 -8.91 15.98
CA VAL A 101 -11.85 -9.28 17.31
C VAL A 101 -11.85 -8.07 18.23
N SER A 102 -11.35 -6.94 17.77
CA SER A 102 -11.26 -5.71 18.56
C SER A 102 -11.65 -4.49 17.74
N ARG A 103 -12.13 -3.47 18.46
CA ARG A 103 -12.39 -2.13 17.96
C ARG A 103 -12.02 -1.14 19.05
N VAL A 104 -11.10 -0.23 18.73
CA VAL A 104 -10.70 0.88 19.60
C VAL A 104 -10.81 2.18 18.82
N LYS A 105 -10.96 3.31 19.52
CA LYS A 105 -11.00 4.62 18.88
C LYS A 105 -9.67 4.90 18.17
N SER A 106 -9.65 5.44 16.95
CA SER A 106 -8.41 5.88 16.31
C SER A 106 -7.99 7.26 16.84
N ILE A 107 -6.70 7.61 16.73
CA ILE A 107 -6.24 8.96 17.07
C ILE A 107 -6.53 9.90 15.90
N THR A 108 -7.23 11.00 16.18
CA THR A 108 -7.43 12.09 15.22
C THR A 108 -6.09 12.70 14.81
N GLY A 109 -5.81 12.81 13.50
CA GLY A 109 -4.55 13.35 12.98
C GLY A 109 -3.36 12.37 13.00
N GLY A 110 -3.59 11.11 13.40
CA GLY A 110 -2.60 10.05 13.26
C GLY A 110 -2.36 9.64 11.81
N ALA A 111 -1.26 8.91 11.57
CA ALA A 111 -0.90 8.40 10.25
C ALA A 111 -2.03 7.55 9.63
N VAL A 112 -2.44 7.87 8.40
CA VAL A 112 -3.58 7.22 7.72
C VAL A 112 -3.25 5.91 7.01
N ALA A 113 -1.99 5.51 7.01
CA ALA A 113 -1.45 4.21 6.61
C ALA A 113 -0.40 3.78 7.64
N GLY A 114 -0.18 2.49 7.85
CA GLY A 114 0.89 2.10 8.77
C GLY A 114 1.25 0.63 8.80
N GLY A 115 2.47 0.37 9.27
CA GLY A 115 3.00 -0.96 9.54
C GLY A 115 2.86 -1.40 11.00
N ILE A 116 3.29 -2.63 11.27
CA ILE A 116 3.38 -3.19 12.61
C ILE A 116 4.80 -3.03 13.13
N VAL A 117 4.95 -2.33 14.25
CA VAL A 117 6.21 -2.21 14.98
C VAL A 117 6.37 -3.42 15.89
N THR A 118 7.53 -4.06 15.89
CA THR A 118 7.82 -5.21 16.75
C THR A 118 8.98 -4.87 17.70
N GLY A 119 8.69 -4.93 18.99
CA GLY A 119 9.62 -4.76 20.09
C GLY A 119 10.36 -6.05 20.47
N ALA A 120 11.23 -5.94 21.47
CA ALA A 120 11.90 -7.09 22.07
C ALA A 120 10.88 -8.02 22.74
N SER A 121 11.22 -9.31 22.83
CA SER A 121 10.35 -10.36 23.40
C SER A 121 8.98 -10.51 22.69
N GLY A 122 8.88 -10.08 21.42
CA GLY A 122 7.69 -10.29 20.60
C GLY A 122 6.53 -9.34 20.87
N LYS A 123 6.72 -8.25 21.63
CA LYS A 123 5.69 -7.20 21.77
C LYS A 123 5.47 -6.47 20.46
N ARG A 124 4.23 -6.10 20.15
CA ARG A 124 3.89 -5.52 18.84
C ARG A 124 2.94 -4.33 18.97
N GLY A 125 3.00 -3.40 18.02
CA GLY A 125 2.11 -2.26 17.93
C GLY A 125 1.75 -1.88 16.49
N VAL A 126 0.61 -1.23 16.28
CA VAL A 126 0.17 -0.72 14.97
C VAL A 126 -0.17 0.77 15.08
N ALA A 127 -0.30 1.46 13.93
CA ALA A 127 -0.74 2.85 13.75
C ALA A 127 -1.45 3.44 14.99
N SER A 128 -0.97 4.60 15.46
CA SER A 128 -1.37 5.21 16.73
C SER A 128 -0.93 4.48 18.01
N LEU A 129 0.00 3.53 17.91
CA LEU A 129 0.66 2.83 19.03
C LEU A 129 -0.29 2.07 19.93
N TYR A 130 -1.20 1.32 19.34
CA TYR A 130 -1.97 0.34 20.08
C TYR A 130 -1.12 -0.90 20.36
N GLY A 131 -1.06 -1.32 21.62
CA GLY A 131 -0.47 -2.61 21.96
C GLY A 131 -1.27 -3.75 21.34
N LEU A 132 -0.58 -4.71 20.73
CA LEU A 132 -1.21 -5.89 20.13
C LEU A 132 -1.02 -7.10 21.05
N GLY A 133 -2.11 -7.78 21.35
CA GLY A 133 -2.16 -9.05 22.07
C GLY A 133 -2.45 -10.23 21.14
N ASP A 134 -2.71 -11.38 21.74
CA ASP A 134 -2.90 -12.64 21.01
C ASP A 134 -4.12 -12.60 20.08
N LYS A 135 -4.01 -13.28 18.93
CA LYS A 135 -5.10 -13.50 17.96
C LYS A 135 -5.84 -12.21 17.56
N GLY A 136 -5.12 -11.09 17.50
CA GLY A 136 -5.63 -9.80 17.04
C GLY A 136 -6.30 -8.98 18.14
N THR A 137 -6.27 -9.39 19.41
CA THR A 137 -6.72 -8.52 20.50
C THR A 137 -5.90 -7.22 20.52
N ILE A 138 -6.56 -6.08 20.66
CA ILE A 138 -5.90 -4.81 20.95
C ILE A 138 -5.88 -4.62 22.47
N VAL A 139 -4.69 -4.37 23.02
CA VAL A 139 -4.48 -4.23 24.47
C VAL A 139 -4.97 -2.86 24.93
N GLY A 140 -5.92 -2.85 25.86
CA GLY A 140 -6.51 -1.63 26.40
C GLY A 140 -7.53 -0.98 25.45
N THR A 141 -8.02 0.19 25.85
CA THR A 141 -9.03 0.97 25.10
C THR A 141 -8.49 2.28 24.54
N ALA A 142 -7.22 2.58 24.82
CA ALA A 142 -6.53 3.82 24.49
C ALA A 142 -5.16 3.49 23.90
N PRO A 143 -4.58 4.39 23.08
CA PRO A 143 -3.25 4.18 22.54
C PRO A 143 -2.22 4.18 23.66
N LEU A 144 -1.10 3.46 23.48
CA LEU A 144 0.00 3.45 24.47
C LEU A 144 0.59 4.85 24.66
N GLN A 145 0.54 5.69 23.62
CA GLN A 145 0.89 7.11 23.67
C GLN A 145 0.19 7.86 22.53
N GLU A 146 -0.38 9.03 22.81
CA GLU A 146 -0.86 9.94 21.78
C GLU A 146 0.28 10.83 21.26
N LEU A 147 0.41 10.91 19.94
CA LEU A 147 1.37 11.79 19.27
C LEU A 147 0.63 12.94 18.62
N THR A 148 0.84 14.16 19.11
CA THR A 148 0.39 15.38 18.45
C THR A 148 1.58 16.06 17.81
N THR A 149 1.61 16.08 16.48
CA THR A 149 2.63 16.78 15.71
C THR A 149 2.16 18.19 15.38
N LYS A 150 3.07 19.16 15.54
CA LYS A 150 2.84 20.54 15.13
C LYS A 150 3.74 20.87 13.94
N ILE A 151 3.25 21.72 13.06
CA ILE A 151 4.07 22.35 12.01
C ILE A 151 4.40 23.77 12.46
N SER A 152 5.64 24.20 12.26
CA SER A 152 6.09 25.55 12.58
C SER A 152 5.67 26.57 11.52
N GLN A 153 5.42 26.11 10.29
CA GLN A 153 4.99 26.91 9.16
C GLN A 153 4.08 26.07 8.27
N THR A 154 3.01 26.68 7.77
CA THR A 154 2.14 26.05 6.76
C THR A 154 2.86 25.89 5.42
N GLY A 155 2.49 24.85 4.68
CA GLY A 155 2.96 24.64 3.31
C GLY A 155 2.28 25.60 2.32
N PRO A 156 2.78 25.72 1.08
CA PRO A 156 2.23 26.62 0.06
C PRO A 156 0.83 26.20 -0.46
N ILE A 157 0.40 24.96 -0.25
CA ILE A 157 -0.91 24.45 -0.70
C ILE A 157 -1.91 24.59 0.45
N ALA A 158 -2.58 25.74 0.53
CA ALA A 158 -3.35 26.15 1.71
C ALA A 158 -4.43 25.15 2.17
N ASP A 159 -5.11 24.45 1.26
CA ASP A 159 -6.17 23.47 1.56
C ASP A 159 -5.64 22.05 1.86
N ARG A 160 -4.34 21.83 1.67
CA ARG A 160 -3.68 20.53 1.86
C ARG A 160 -2.58 20.56 2.93
N GLN A 161 -2.11 21.75 3.32
CA GLN A 161 -0.94 21.97 4.17
C GLN A 161 -1.18 23.03 5.24
N GLU A 162 -2.42 23.13 5.71
CA GLU A 162 -2.88 23.98 6.80
C GLU A 162 -2.44 23.48 8.19
N ALA A 163 -2.15 22.19 8.31
CA ALA A 163 -1.76 21.53 9.55
C ALA A 163 -0.85 20.32 9.28
N SER A 164 -0.35 19.67 10.33
CA SER A 164 0.35 18.39 10.19
C SER A 164 -0.63 17.32 9.69
N HIS A 165 -0.22 16.58 8.65
CA HIS A 165 -1.01 15.52 8.02
C HIS A 165 -0.14 14.27 7.87
N LEU A 166 0.03 13.53 8.97
CA LEU A 166 0.78 12.29 8.98
C LEU A 166 0.10 11.26 8.07
N HIS A 167 0.88 10.60 7.21
CA HIS A 167 0.29 9.79 6.15
C HIS A 167 0.72 8.31 6.15
N HIS A 168 1.90 7.96 6.65
CA HIS A 168 2.37 6.56 6.68
C HIS A 168 3.26 6.28 7.89
N VAL A 169 3.19 5.10 8.51
CA VAL A 169 4.13 4.64 9.55
C VAL A 169 5.11 3.61 8.97
N ILE A 170 6.39 3.97 8.86
CA ILE A 170 7.43 3.16 8.21
C ILE A 170 8.49 2.78 9.24
N LEU A 171 8.71 1.49 9.45
CA LEU A 171 9.81 1.01 10.30
C LEU A 171 11.12 1.02 9.51
N ASP A 172 12.20 1.53 10.11
CA ASP A 172 13.53 1.46 9.50
C ASP A 172 14.08 0.01 9.52
N PRO A 173 15.06 -0.33 8.66
CA PRO A 173 15.64 -1.68 8.62
C PRO A 173 16.24 -2.20 9.93
N THR A 174 16.68 -1.34 10.85
CA THR A 174 17.19 -1.75 12.18
C THR A 174 16.07 -1.94 13.21
N GLY A 175 14.86 -1.51 12.87
CA GLY A 175 13.69 -1.46 13.73
C GLY A 175 13.81 -0.49 14.90
N LYS A 176 14.78 0.42 14.93
CA LYS A 176 15.02 1.37 16.04
C LYS A 176 14.28 2.70 15.85
N TYR A 177 13.93 3.02 14.62
CA TYR A 177 13.34 4.28 14.19
C TYR A 177 12.07 4.05 13.38
N VAL A 178 11.11 4.95 13.58
CA VAL A 178 9.87 5.02 12.83
C VAL A 178 9.85 6.31 12.05
N ILE A 179 9.60 6.24 10.75
CA ILE A 179 9.54 7.38 9.86
C ILE A 179 8.09 7.60 9.47
N THR A 180 7.64 8.85 9.62
CA THR A 180 6.27 9.24 9.28
C THR A 180 6.29 10.43 8.33
N PRO A 181 5.98 10.23 7.03
CA PRO A 181 5.73 11.33 6.11
C PRO A 181 4.59 12.21 6.62
N ASP A 182 4.85 13.51 6.69
CA ASP A 182 3.92 14.57 7.09
C ASP A 182 3.67 15.46 5.86
N LEU A 183 2.54 15.21 5.20
CA LEU A 183 2.17 15.88 3.96
C LEU A 183 2.05 17.39 4.16
N GLY A 184 1.47 17.81 5.29
CA GLY A 184 1.24 19.23 5.55
C GLY A 184 2.48 19.98 6.01
N GLY A 185 3.43 19.28 6.64
CA GLY A 185 4.69 19.86 7.11
C GLY A 185 5.83 19.87 6.10
N ASP A 186 5.69 19.23 4.94
CA ASP A 186 6.80 18.97 3.99
C ASP A 186 8.01 18.32 4.68
N VAL A 187 7.76 17.36 5.58
CA VAL A 187 8.80 16.64 6.31
C VAL A 187 8.50 15.14 6.39
N CYS A 188 9.55 14.32 6.50
CA CYS A 188 9.41 12.95 7.01
C CYS A 188 9.97 12.93 8.43
N ARG A 189 9.08 12.84 9.42
CA ARG A 189 9.44 12.86 10.85
C ARG A 189 10.10 11.55 11.24
N VAL A 190 11.12 11.62 12.10
CA VAL A 190 11.83 10.45 12.62
C VAL A 190 11.55 10.35 14.11
N PHE A 191 10.99 9.22 14.50
CA PHE A 191 10.74 8.86 15.89
C PHE A 191 11.64 7.71 16.31
N THR A 192 11.98 7.66 17.60
CA THR A 192 12.51 6.47 18.25
C THR A 192 11.53 5.99 19.32
N TYR A 193 11.69 4.75 19.76
CA TYR A 193 10.84 4.16 20.78
C TYR A 193 11.62 3.12 21.60
N ASP A 194 11.20 2.89 22.84
CA ASP A 194 11.74 1.80 23.64
C ASP A 194 11.23 0.45 23.10
N LYS A 195 12.13 -0.44 22.70
CA LYS A 195 11.73 -1.74 22.12
C LYS A 195 11.07 -2.68 23.13
N ASN A 196 11.31 -2.53 24.43
CA ASN A 196 10.74 -3.39 25.47
C ASN A 196 9.33 -2.95 25.89
N THR A 197 9.04 -1.65 25.84
CA THR A 197 7.76 -1.07 26.29
C THR A 197 6.93 -0.48 25.16
N LEU A 198 7.50 -0.31 23.97
CA LEU A 198 6.97 0.43 22.81
C LEU A 198 6.80 1.95 23.03
N THR A 199 7.02 2.42 24.26
CA THR A 199 6.94 3.83 24.68
C THR A 199 8.08 4.16 25.66
N PRO A 200 8.53 5.42 25.78
CA PRO A 200 8.03 6.58 25.07
C PRO A 200 8.43 6.54 23.59
N ILE A 201 7.56 7.08 22.74
CA ILE A 201 7.90 7.47 21.38
C ILE A 201 8.28 8.94 21.40
N ALA A 202 9.46 9.23 20.86
CA ALA A 202 10.02 10.58 20.86
C ALA A 202 10.47 10.95 19.44
N GLU A 203 10.12 12.15 18.99
CA GLU A 203 10.67 12.71 17.75
C GLU A 203 12.16 13.02 17.99
N VAL A 204 13.04 12.45 17.17
CA VAL A 204 14.51 12.60 17.28
C VAL A 204 15.12 13.34 16.10
N GLY A 205 14.30 13.72 15.12
CA GLY A 205 14.70 14.48 13.96
C GLY A 205 13.69 14.38 12.83
N SER A 206 14.04 14.92 11.68
CA SER A 206 13.23 14.85 10.47
C SER A 206 14.10 14.98 9.21
N LEU A 207 13.57 14.49 8.10
CA LEU A 207 14.01 14.84 6.76
C LEU A 207 13.16 16.03 6.28
N SER A 208 13.79 17.14 5.90
CA SER A 208 13.10 18.25 5.25
C SER A 208 12.92 17.97 3.76
N ALA A 209 11.67 17.79 3.33
CA ALA A 209 11.35 17.59 1.92
C ALA A 209 11.25 18.95 1.22
N PRO A 210 11.29 18.99 -0.13
CA PRO A 210 11.04 20.23 -0.85
C PRO A 210 9.67 20.84 -0.47
N ARG A 211 9.63 22.16 -0.29
CA ARG A 211 8.42 22.88 0.08
C ARG A 211 7.34 22.70 -1.00
N GLY A 212 6.14 22.31 -0.59
CA GLY A 212 5.01 21.98 -1.46
C GLY A 212 5.04 20.54 -2.02
N SER A 213 5.95 19.69 -1.57
CA SER A 213 6.03 18.30 -2.05
C SER A 213 4.93 17.42 -1.48
N GLY A 214 4.56 17.63 -0.23
CA GLY A 214 3.61 16.81 0.50
C GLY A 214 3.99 15.32 0.55
N PRO A 215 5.03 14.93 1.32
CA PRO A 215 5.42 13.54 1.47
C PRO A 215 4.26 12.67 1.97
N ARG A 216 3.98 11.56 1.28
CA ARG A 216 2.81 10.74 1.59
C ARG A 216 3.17 9.32 2.02
N HIS A 217 3.61 8.47 1.10
CA HIS A 217 4.02 7.09 1.37
C HIS A 217 5.50 6.90 1.01
N GLY A 218 6.11 5.81 1.46
CA GLY A 218 7.53 5.55 1.26
C GLY A 218 7.98 4.21 1.81
N PHE A 219 9.24 3.87 1.57
CA PHE A 219 9.86 2.63 2.02
C PHE A 219 11.40 2.78 2.11
N PHE A 220 12.03 1.90 2.87
CA PHE A 220 13.48 1.74 2.90
C PHE A 220 13.96 0.66 1.94
N ARG A 221 15.16 0.84 1.39
CA ARG A 221 15.87 -0.18 0.61
C ARG A 221 17.34 -0.20 1.03
N ILE A 222 17.82 -1.39 1.38
CA ILE A 222 19.26 -1.66 1.54
C ILE A 222 19.77 -2.20 0.20
N MET A 223 20.73 -1.51 -0.41
CA MET A 223 21.33 -1.91 -1.69
C MET A 223 22.34 -3.05 -1.50
N ALA A 224 22.81 -3.64 -2.60
CA ALA A 224 23.74 -4.77 -2.52
C ALA A 224 25.09 -4.37 -1.90
N ASN A 225 25.48 -3.09 -2.04
CA ASN A 225 26.67 -2.51 -1.42
C ASN A 225 26.50 -2.20 0.09
N GLY A 226 25.33 -2.47 0.68
CA GLY A 226 25.01 -2.20 2.08
C GLY A 226 24.54 -0.77 2.38
N GLU A 227 24.53 0.14 1.39
CA GLU A 227 23.99 1.48 1.56
C GLU A 227 22.47 1.43 1.74
N THR A 228 21.96 2.26 2.65
CA THR A 228 20.54 2.37 2.92
C THR A 228 19.99 3.62 2.26
N PHE A 229 18.89 3.48 1.53
CA PHE A 229 18.14 4.58 0.94
C PHE A 229 16.71 4.61 1.46
N PHE A 230 16.17 5.81 1.58
CA PHE A 230 14.76 6.06 1.85
C PHE A 230 14.12 6.68 0.61
N PHE A 231 13.05 6.05 0.14
CA PHE A 231 12.25 6.51 -0.99
C PHE A 231 10.88 6.96 -0.51
N PHE A 232 10.38 8.07 -1.04
CA PHE A 232 9.01 8.52 -0.79
C PHE A 232 8.41 9.21 -2.02
N ASN A 233 7.08 9.25 -2.08
CA ASN A 233 6.37 10.07 -3.05
C ASN A 233 5.96 11.42 -2.46
N GLY A 234 6.10 12.47 -3.26
CA GLY A 234 5.45 13.75 -3.04
C GLY A 234 4.07 13.71 -3.67
N GLU A 235 3.02 13.71 -2.86
CA GLU A 235 1.64 13.70 -3.34
C GLU A 235 1.34 14.98 -4.14
N LEU A 236 1.82 16.13 -3.65
CA LEU A 236 1.40 17.44 -4.10
C LEU A 236 2.24 18.01 -5.24
N ASP A 237 3.47 17.53 -5.43
CA ASP A 237 4.36 17.92 -6.54
C ASP A 237 4.61 16.81 -7.57
N GLN A 238 3.99 15.64 -7.37
CA GLN A 238 4.01 14.51 -8.27
C GLN A 238 5.40 13.93 -8.53
N LYS A 239 6.33 14.03 -7.58
CA LYS A 239 7.68 13.47 -7.69
C LYS A 239 7.90 12.24 -6.81
N VAL A 240 8.87 11.43 -7.19
CA VAL A 240 9.47 10.40 -6.35
C VAL A 240 10.86 10.86 -5.94
N TYR A 241 11.15 10.73 -4.65
CA TYR A 241 12.38 11.19 -4.03
C TYR A 241 13.20 10.02 -3.50
N SER A 242 14.53 10.16 -3.52
CA SER A 242 15.43 9.25 -2.82
C SER A 242 16.49 10.01 -2.02
N TYR A 243 16.76 9.50 -0.83
CA TYR A 243 17.77 10.01 0.09
C TYR A 243 18.63 8.86 0.58
N SER A 244 19.94 9.04 0.61
CA SER A 244 20.83 8.15 1.36
C SER A 244 20.63 8.37 2.85
N VAL A 245 20.74 7.29 3.62
CA VAL A 245 20.45 7.27 5.06
C VAL A 245 21.69 6.84 5.83
N LYS A 246 22.10 7.67 6.78
CA LYS A 246 23.15 7.32 7.76
C LYS A 246 22.56 7.24 9.16
N TYR A 247 22.83 6.13 9.84
CA TYR A 247 22.50 5.96 11.24
C TYR A 247 23.51 6.72 12.09
N THR A 248 23.02 7.65 12.90
CA THR A 248 23.84 8.43 13.83
C THR A 248 23.62 7.94 15.26
N ARG A 249 24.38 8.47 16.21
CA ARG A 249 24.21 8.14 17.63
C ARG A 249 22.81 8.50 18.15
N THR A 250 22.22 9.58 17.64
CA THR A 250 20.97 10.16 18.16
C THR A 250 19.80 10.06 17.19
N GLY A 251 19.97 9.57 15.96
CA GLY A 251 18.88 9.54 14.98
C GLY A 251 19.34 9.09 13.60
N LEU A 252 18.68 9.64 12.57
CA LEU A 252 19.00 9.40 11.17
C LEU A 252 19.46 10.72 10.53
N SER A 253 20.45 10.64 9.65
CA SER A 253 20.85 11.72 8.76
C SER A 253 20.49 11.34 7.34
N PHE A 254 19.92 12.29 6.59
CA PHE A 254 19.48 12.10 5.22
C PHE A 254 20.25 13.03 4.30
N THR A 255 20.70 12.50 3.16
CA THR A 255 21.29 13.31 2.08
C THR A 255 20.52 13.03 0.81
N LYS A 256 19.96 14.07 0.19
CA LYS A 256 19.20 13.94 -1.05
C LYS A 256 20.09 13.39 -2.14
N VAL A 257 19.59 12.37 -2.84
CA VAL A 257 20.31 11.70 -3.93
C VAL A 257 19.62 11.98 -5.25
N PHE A 258 18.30 11.81 -5.29
CA PHE A 258 17.55 11.89 -6.54
C PHE A 258 16.13 12.44 -6.33
N GLU A 259 15.61 13.04 -7.39
CA GLU A 259 14.18 13.30 -7.55
C GLU A 259 13.80 13.10 -9.02
N ILE A 260 12.58 12.64 -9.26
CA ILE A 260 12.06 12.49 -10.62
C ILE A 260 10.53 12.67 -10.64
N PRO A 261 9.96 13.40 -11.61
CA PRO A 261 8.53 13.41 -11.84
C PRO A 261 8.00 12.00 -12.12
N SER A 262 6.85 11.65 -11.52
CA SER A 262 6.15 10.38 -11.76
C SER A 262 5.58 10.28 -13.17
N LEU A 263 5.43 11.39 -13.88
CA LEU A 263 4.94 11.47 -15.25
C LEU A 263 5.90 12.36 -16.04
N ASN A 264 6.03 12.14 -17.34
CA ASN A 264 6.97 12.88 -18.20
C ASN A 264 6.50 14.32 -18.54
N ALA A 265 5.90 15.00 -17.57
CA ALA A 265 5.42 16.38 -17.66
C ALA A 265 5.40 17.00 -16.26
N SER A 266 5.65 18.31 -16.19
CA SER A 266 5.41 19.09 -14.97
C SER A 266 3.92 19.44 -14.90
N PHE A 267 3.34 19.25 -13.72
CA PHE A 267 1.95 19.60 -13.46
C PHE A 267 1.87 20.70 -12.40
N PRO A 268 0.82 21.55 -12.42
CA PRO A 268 0.54 22.42 -11.29
C PRO A 268 0.41 21.59 -10.00
N PRO A 269 0.86 22.11 -8.85
CA PRO A 269 0.70 21.43 -7.58
C PRO A 269 -0.74 21.00 -7.32
N ASN A 270 -0.91 19.91 -6.57
CA ASN A 270 -2.21 19.30 -6.27
C ASN A 270 -3.00 18.82 -7.52
N THR A 271 -2.35 18.70 -8.68
CA THR A 271 -2.93 18.07 -9.86
C THR A 271 -2.14 16.80 -10.20
N ALA A 272 -2.81 15.73 -10.61
CA ALA A 272 -2.17 14.41 -10.78
C ALA A 272 -1.65 13.72 -9.49
N PRO A 273 -2.25 13.93 -8.31
CA PRO A 273 -1.58 13.64 -7.05
C PRO A 273 -1.19 12.16 -6.95
N ILE A 274 0.07 11.92 -6.59
CA ILE A 274 0.52 10.55 -6.35
C ILE A 274 -0.21 10.01 -5.13
N SER A 275 -0.65 8.75 -5.18
CA SER A 275 -1.20 8.08 -4.01
C SER A 275 -0.20 7.05 -3.50
N GLU A 276 -0.14 5.87 -4.10
CA GLU A 276 0.67 4.79 -3.56
C GLU A 276 2.09 4.82 -4.11
N ILE A 277 3.03 4.30 -3.34
CA ILE A 277 4.37 3.94 -3.79
C ILE A 277 4.74 2.60 -3.15
N ALA A 278 5.03 1.60 -3.98
CA ALA A 278 5.45 0.31 -3.48
C ALA A 278 6.65 -0.23 -4.26
N MET A 279 7.57 -0.83 -3.51
CA MET A 279 8.70 -1.58 -4.06
C MET A 279 8.25 -3.00 -4.39
N SER A 280 8.69 -3.54 -5.53
CA SER A 280 8.42 -4.93 -5.91
C SER A 280 9.08 -5.91 -4.95
N PRO A 281 8.55 -7.14 -4.77
CA PRO A 281 9.13 -8.13 -3.83
C PRO A 281 10.60 -8.49 -4.10
N ASP A 282 11.02 -8.43 -5.36
CA ASP A 282 12.41 -8.63 -5.78
C ASP A 282 13.32 -7.40 -5.53
N GLN A 283 12.76 -6.31 -5.00
CA GLN A 283 13.43 -5.06 -4.63
C GLN A 283 14.16 -4.35 -5.77
N ARG A 284 13.77 -4.62 -7.01
CA ARG A 284 14.39 -4.03 -8.23
C ARG A 284 13.58 -2.90 -8.85
N PHE A 285 12.30 -2.80 -8.54
CA PHE A 285 11.39 -1.85 -9.18
C PHE A 285 10.52 -1.13 -8.16
N VAL A 286 10.10 0.06 -8.53
CA VAL A 286 9.15 0.89 -7.79
C VAL A 286 7.99 1.21 -8.70
N ILE A 287 6.79 1.14 -8.17
CA ILE A 287 5.58 1.56 -8.88
C ILE A 287 4.89 2.64 -8.04
N VAL A 288 4.40 3.67 -8.73
CA VAL A 288 3.56 4.72 -8.15
C VAL A 288 2.23 4.82 -8.88
N THR A 289 1.20 5.28 -8.17
CA THR A 289 -0.11 5.57 -8.76
C THR A 289 -0.33 7.07 -8.87
N ASN A 290 -0.79 7.54 -10.02
CA ASN A 290 -1.20 8.94 -10.22
C ASN A 290 -2.71 9.00 -10.33
N ARG A 291 -3.34 9.83 -9.51
CA ARG A 291 -4.79 10.07 -9.53
C ARG A 291 -5.12 11.28 -10.39
N GLU A 292 -6.30 11.32 -11.00
CA GLU A 292 -6.82 12.48 -11.76
C GLU A 292 -6.06 12.87 -13.03
N LYS A 293 -5.14 12.02 -13.50
CA LYS A 293 -4.50 12.17 -14.82
C LYS A 293 -4.54 10.87 -15.58
N SER A 294 -5.40 10.88 -16.59
CA SER A 294 -5.35 9.93 -17.69
C SER A 294 -4.09 10.17 -18.54
N PHE A 295 -3.45 9.09 -18.94
CA PHE A 295 -2.32 8.91 -19.88
C PHE A 295 -1.56 10.12 -20.46
N ALA A 296 -0.25 9.96 -20.61
CA ALA A 296 0.76 10.95 -21.04
C ALA A 296 0.46 11.85 -22.27
N ASN A 297 -0.58 11.55 -23.07
CA ASN A 297 -0.99 12.31 -24.26
C ASN A 297 -2.42 12.88 -24.18
N SER A 298 -3.05 12.82 -23.01
CA SER A 298 -4.41 13.29 -22.79
C SER A 298 -4.39 14.71 -22.22
N PRO A 299 -4.69 15.76 -23.02
CA PRO A 299 -4.67 17.15 -22.54
C PRO A 299 -5.82 17.47 -21.57
N GLN A 300 -6.73 16.54 -21.31
CA GLN A 300 -7.92 16.74 -20.48
C GLN A 300 -8.03 15.67 -19.39
N ARG A 301 -8.49 16.07 -18.20
CA ARG A 301 -8.85 15.13 -17.12
C ARG A 301 -9.94 14.18 -17.64
N GLY A 302 -9.76 12.87 -17.54
CA GLY A 302 -10.76 11.89 -17.98
C GLY A 302 -10.83 11.64 -19.50
N SER A 303 -9.86 12.14 -20.28
CA SER A 303 -9.83 11.97 -21.74
C SER A 303 -9.43 10.56 -22.20
N GLY A 304 -8.86 9.75 -21.30
CA GLY A 304 -8.48 8.36 -21.53
C GLY A 304 -9.14 7.46 -20.49
N PRO A 305 -9.35 6.16 -20.77
CA PRO A 305 -10.26 5.30 -19.99
C PRO A 305 -9.80 4.99 -18.56
N SER A 306 -8.64 5.48 -18.13
CA SER A 306 -8.00 5.15 -16.86
C SER A 306 -6.95 6.18 -16.46
N ASP A 307 -6.74 6.32 -15.15
CA ASP A 307 -5.58 6.96 -14.52
C ASP A 307 -4.33 6.06 -14.61
N THR A 308 -3.18 6.54 -14.13
CA THR A 308 -1.86 6.03 -14.52
C THR A 308 -1.12 5.29 -13.40
N LEU A 309 -0.40 4.22 -13.78
CA LEU A 309 0.67 3.58 -13.00
C LEU A 309 2.01 3.92 -13.66
N THR A 310 2.99 4.38 -12.89
CA THR A 310 4.35 4.59 -13.41
C THR A 310 5.34 3.63 -12.74
N VAL A 311 6.15 2.98 -13.58
CA VAL A 311 7.16 2.00 -13.18
C VAL A 311 8.55 2.57 -13.34
N PHE A 312 9.36 2.44 -12.30
CA PHE A 312 10.78 2.77 -12.28
C PHE A 312 11.62 1.54 -11.92
N ARG A 313 12.84 1.46 -12.45
CA ARG A 313 13.88 0.57 -11.95
C ARG A 313 14.74 1.31 -10.92
N ILE A 314 15.07 0.63 -9.85
CA ILE A 314 15.99 1.12 -8.81
C ILE A 314 17.43 0.84 -9.27
N ASN A 315 18.26 1.87 -9.30
CA ASN A 315 19.71 1.72 -9.51
C ASN A 315 20.43 1.59 -8.16
N GLU A 316 21.62 0.99 -8.15
CA GLU A 316 22.40 0.77 -6.93
C GLU A 316 22.84 2.08 -6.24
N ASP A 317 22.96 3.17 -6.99
CA ASP A 317 23.27 4.50 -6.47
C ASP A 317 22.06 5.22 -5.84
N GLY A 318 20.90 4.56 -5.76
CA GLY A 318 19.66 5.13 -5.23
C GLY A 318 18.89 6.01 -6.21
N THR A 319 19.32 6.14 -7.46
CA THR A 319 18.55 6.82 -8.50
C THR A 319 17.46 5.92 -9.09
N LEU A 320 16.49 6.52 -9.78
CA LEU A 320 15.39 5.81 -10.43
C LEU A 320 15.43 6.00 -11.94
N LYS A 321 15.38 4.89 -12.70
CA LYS A 321 15.26 4.89 -14.16
C LYS A 321 13.81 4.63 -14.58
N PRO A 322 13.15 5.53 -15.34
CA PRO A 322 11.82 5.27 -15.89
C PRO A 322 11.79 4.02 -16.77
N ILE A 323 10.74 3.20 -16.63
CA ILE A 323 10.49 2.02 -17.46
C ILE A 323 9.26 2.21 -18.32
N GLN A 324 8.13 2.58 -17.72
CA GLN A 324 6.87 2.80 -18.43
C GLN A 324 5.86 3.58 -17.57
N ALA A 325 4.91 4.23 -18.25
CA ALA A 325 3.66 4.67 -17.66
C ALA A 325 2.51 3.93 -18.38
N VAL A 326 1.60 3.32 -17.63
CA VAL A 326 0.55 2.40 -18.14
C VAL A 326 -0.80 2.55 -17.45
N PRO A 327 -1.91 2.08 -18.07
CA PRO A 327 -3.22 2.33 -17.51
C PRO A 327 -3.38 1.52 -16.23
N SER A 328 -3.96 2.12 -15.21
CA SER A 328 -4.28 1.42 -13.97
C SER A 328 -5.53 0.52 -14.07
N GLY A 329 -6.36 0.69 -15.11
CA GLY A 329 -7.62 -0.04 -15.32
C GLY A 329 -8.87 0.68 -14.81
N GLY A 330 -8.75 1.92 -14.36
CA GLY A 330 -9.83 2.73 -13.81
C GLY A 330 -9.32 4.09 -13.32
N TYR A 331 -10.16 4.85 -12.62
CA TYR A 331 -9.86 6.19 -12.12
C TYR A 331 -9.67 6.21 -10.60
N LEU A 332 -8.85 7.15 -10.14
CA LEU A 332 -8.41 7.32 -8.76
C LEU A 332 -7.83 6.02 -8.16
N PRO A 333 -6.74 5.47 -8.72
CA PRO A 333 -6.03 4.34 -8.12
C PRO A 333 -5.35 4.79 -6.82
N ARG A 334 -6.05 4.67 -5.69
CA ARG A 334 -5.58 5.17 -4.39
C ARG A 334 -4.51 4.26 -3.78
N GLN A 335 -4.61 2.96 -3.99
CA GLN A 335 -3.70 1.96 -3.46
C GLN A 335 -3.61 0.76 -4.40
N PHE A 336 -2.45 0.11 -4.40
CA PHE A 336 -2.23 -1.18 -5.04
C PHE A 336 -1.27 -2.04 -4.21
N SER A 337 -1.26 -3.34 -4.48
CA SER A 337 -0.31 -4.27 -3.87
C SER A 337 0.19 -5.32 -4.86
N PHE A 338 1.43 -5.78 -4.63
CA PHE A 338 2.00 -6.93 -5.32
C PHE A 338 1.58 -8.22 -4.63
N ASN A 339 1.37 -9.27 -5.41
CA ASN A 339 1.38 -10.62 -4.86
C ASN A 339 2.83 -11.00 -4.46
N LYS A 340 2.98 -12.08 -3.70
CA LYS A 340 4.27 -12.56 -3.16
C LYS A 340 5.29 -12.89 -4.25
N ALA A 341 4.84 -13.46 -5.36
CA ALA A 341 5.72 -13.74 -6.51
C ALA A 341 6.10 -12.47 -7.30
N GLY A 342 5.38 -11.36 -7.10
CA GLY A 342 5.57 -10.10 -7.81
C GLY A 342 5.17 -10.12 -9.28
N ASP A 343 4.55 -11.19 -9.77
CA ASP A 343 4.09 -11.35 -11.15
C ASP A 343 2.65 -10.83 -11.36
N LYS A 344 1.97 -10.43 -10.29
CA LYS A 344 0.63 -9.83 -10.32
C LYS A 344 0.54 -8.59 -9.44
N ILE A 345 -0.28 -7.65 -9.87
CA ILE A 345 -0.59 -6.41 -9.15
C ILE A 345 -2.10 -6.29 -9.01
N ALA A 346 -2.58 -6.07 -7.80
CA ALA A 346 -3.98 -5.75 -7.54
C ALA A 346 -4.13 -4.23 -7.34
N VAL A 347 -4.99 -3.60 -8.13
CA VAL A 347 -5.20 -2.14 -8.12
C VAL A 347 -6.67 -1.86 -7.83
N GLY A 348 -6.93 -1.07 -6.78
CA GLY A 348 -8.27 -0.62 -6.43
C GLY A 348 -8.57 0.78 -6.97
N HIS A 349 -9.77 0.98 -7.50
CA HIS A 349 -10.22 2.24 -8.10
C HIS A 349 -11.40 2.83 -7.35
N GLN A 350 -11.26 4.08 -6.88
CA GLN A 350 -12.31 4.73 -6.11
C GLN A 350 -13.56 4.98 -6.98
N VAL A 351 -13.40 5.59 -8.15
CA VAL A 351 -14.55 6.03 -8.97
C VAL A 351 -15.28 4.85 -9.61
N ASN A 352 -14.53 3.92 -10.17
CA ASN A 352 -15.11 2.76 -10.86
C ASN A 352 -15.68 1.73 -9.88
N GLN A 353 -15.27 1.82 -8.61
CA GLN A 353 -15.57 0.83 -7.58
C GLN A 353 -15.08 -0.55 -8.02
N THR A 354 -13.87 -0.64 -8.56
CA THR A 354 -13.32 -1.87 -9.12
C THR A 354 -12.01 -2.27 -8.45
N VAL A 355 -11.73 -3.57 -8.51
CA VAL A 355 -10.37 -4.10 -8.34
C VAL A 355 -9.98 -4.76 -9.65
N VAL A 356 -8.80 -4.41 -10.17
CA VAL A 356 -8.21 -5.00 -11.38
C VAL A 356 -6.91 -5.71 -11.02
N ILE A 357 -6.74 -6.93 -11.54
CA ILE A 357 -5.49 -7.70 -11.43
C ILE A 357 -4.72 -7.58 -12.74
N TRP A 358 -3.53 -6.99 -12.66
CA TRP A 358 -2.61 -6.86 -13.79
C TRP A 358 -1.48 -7.87 -13.70
N LYS A 359 -1.10 -8.43 -14.85
CA LYS A 359 0.12 -9.22 -15.03
C LYS A 359 1.34 -8.29 -15.06
N ARG A 360 2.40 -8.69 -14.37
CA ARG A 360 3.70 -8.02 -14.38
C ARG A 360 4.77 -9.01 -14.83
N ASP A 361 5.61 -8.58 -15.75
CA ASP A 361 6.86 -9.28 -16.05
C ASP A 361 7.90 -8.96 -14.97
N VAL A 362 8.25 -9.96 -14.17
CA VAL A 362 9.16 -9.79 -13.02
C VAL A 362 10.55 -9.32 -13.47
N LYS A 363 11.02 -9.77 -14.64
CA LYS A 363 12.38 -9.49 -15.13
C LYS A 363 12.58 -8.05 -15.59
N SER A 364 11.66 -7.53 -16.40
CA SER A 364 11.70 -6.17 -16.95
C SER A 364 11.01 -5.14 -16.05
N GLY A 365 10.15 -5.60 -15.13
CA GLY A 365 9.31 -4.76 -14.28
C GLY A 365 8.07 -4.22 -14.99
N LYS A 366 7.92 -4.46 -16.29
CA LYS A 366 6.77 -3.99 -17.07
C LYS A 366 5.48 -4.64 -16.58
N ILE A 367 4.45 -3.83 -16.41
CA ILE A 367 3.06 -4.28 -16.37
C ILE A 367 2.62 -4.51 -17.81
N ILE A 368 2.07 -5.69 -18.09
CA ILE A 368 1.61 -6.09 -19.41
C ILE A 368 0.30 -5.37 -19.70
N THR A 369 0.17 -4.78 -20.88
CA THR A 369 -1.01 -3.99 -21.23
C THR A 369 -2.24 -4.87 -21.47
N GLU A 370 -3.44 -4.29 -21.45
CA GLU A 370 -4.67 -5.04 -21.73
C GLU A 370 -4.67 -5.66 -23.13
N GLN A 371 -4.13 -4.93 -24.12
CA GLN A 371 -4.00 -5.38 -25.50
C GLN A 371 -3.09 -6.60 -25.64
N GLU A 372 -2.12 -6.74 -24.73
CA GLU A 372 -1.19 -7.87 -24.64
C GLU A 372 -1.73 -9.00 -23.72
N GLY A 373 -2.99 -8.92 -23.28
CA GLY A 373 -3.61 -9.90 -22.37
C GLY A 373 -3.16 -9.76 -20.90
N GLY A 374 -2.69 -8.58 -20.50
CA GLY A 374 -2.18 -8.32 -19.16
C GLY A 374 -3.24 -8.07 -18.09
N LYS A 375 -4.47 -7.71 -18.49
CA LYS A 375 -5.59 -7.61 -17.54
C LYS A 375 -6.13 -9.00 -17.23
N LEU A 376 -5.71 -9.57 -16.11
CA LEU A 376 -6.02 -10.96 -15.75
C LEU A 376 -7.47 -11.12 -15.28
N ALA A 377 -7.91 -10.25 -14.38
CA ALA A 377 -9.26 -10.29 -13.83
C ALA A 377 -9.71 -8.91 -13.35
N GLN A 378 -11.02 -8.72 -13.22
CA GLN A 378 -11.62 -7.51 -12.68
C GLN A 378 -12.91 -7.86 -11.94
N VAL A 379 -13.16 -7.19 -10.82
CA VAL A 379 -14.44 -7.27 -10.11
C VAL A 379 -14.95 -5.87 -9.80
N LYS A 380 -16.27 -5.68 -9.85
CA LYS A 380 -16.94 -4.46 -9.40
C LYS A 380 -17.51 -4.65 -8.00
N LEU A 381 -17.26 -3.68 -7.13
CA LEU A 381 -17.69 -3.57 -5.76
C LEU A 381 -18.76 -2.48 -5.62
N THR A 382 -19.22 -2.25 -4.39
CA THR A 382 -20.35 -1.35 -4.08
C THR A 382 -19.95 0.02 -3.56
N GLY A 383 -18.66 0.27 -3.37
CA GLY A 383 -18.15 1.52 -2.80
C GLY A 383 -16.76 1.86 -3.31
N ASP A 384 -16.31 3.06 -2.97
CA ASP A 384 -15.06 3.62 -3.47
C ASP A 384 -13.85 2.88 -2.89
N VAL A 385 -13.18 2.06 -3.71
CA VAL A 385 -12.10 1.20 -3.28
C VAL A 385 -10.86 2.00 -2.90
N VAL A 386 -10.40 1.84 -1.66
CA VAL A 386 -9.30 2.63 -1.08
C VAL A 386 -8.10 1.83 -0.63
N ALA A 387 -8.26 0.54 -0.37
CA ALA A 387 -7.16 -0.39 -0.08
C ALA A 387 -7.48 -1.78 -0.63
N THR A 388 -6.47 -2.45 -1.17
CA THR A 388 -6.52 -3.80 -1.74
C THR A 388 -5.18 -4.49 -1.49
N ILE A 389 -5.18 -5.53 -0.66
CA ILE A 389 -3.98 -6.28 -0.30
C ILE A 389 -4.15 -7.78 -0.53
N TRP A 390 -3.08 -8.44 -0.99
CA TRP A 390 -3.04 -9.90 -1.12
C TRP A 390 -2.92 -10.59 0.25
N ASP A 391 -3.52 -11.76 0.38
CA ASP A 391 -3.41 -12.64 1.57
C ASP A 391 -2.25 -13.65 1.43
N GLU A 392 -1.02 -13.18 1.23
CA GLU A 392 0.16 -14.03 0.95
C GLU A 392 1.38 -13.81 1.84
#